data_AF-A0A6H1LJJ1-F1
#
_entry.id   AF-A0A6H1LJJ1-F1
#
_cell.length_a   1.000
_cell.length_b   1.000
_cell.length_c   1.000
_cell.angle_alpha   90.00
_cell.angle_beta   90.00
_cell.angle_gamma   90.00
#
_symmetry.space_group_name_H-M   'P 1'
#
loop_
_entity.id
_entity.type
_entity.pdbx_description
1 polymer ?
#
loop_
_entity_poly.entity_id
_entity_poly.type
_entity_poly.pdbx_seq_one_letter_code
_entity_poly.pdbx_strand_id
1 'polypeptide(L)' 'MPQATGEVRIPETASGGAWPVRTQAVSYVGIARVIAGAGDFDLDDLNMVRHRFPGRRVTLDGDVITVWPTPPHDG' A
#
# COMPACT_ATOMS: atom_id res chain seq x y z
N MET A 1 12.16 -26.50 -10.78
CA MET A 1 11.02 -25.69 -10.31
C MET A 1 10.96 -25.76 -8.79
N PRO A 2 10.96 -24.61 -8.11
CA PRO A 2 10.02 -24.39 -7.02
C PRO A 2 9.19 -23.14 -7.31
N GLN A 3 7.93 -23.21 -6.91
CA GLN A 3 6.89 -22.27 -7.23
C GLN A 3 6.97 -21.13 -6.22
N ALA A 4 7.48 -19.96 -6.63
CA ALA A 4 7.20 -18.73 -5.92
C ALA A 4 5.78 -18.33 -6.29
N THR A 5 4.81 -18.87 -5.55
CA THR A 5 3.44 -18.37 -5.48
C THR A 5 3.48 -16.99 -4.85
N GLY A 6 3.87 -16.02 -5.68
CA GLY A 6 3.87 -14.61 -5.37
C GLY A 6 3.54 -13.95 -6.68
N GLU A 7 2.29 -14.08 -7.10
CA GLU A 7 1.77 -13.34 -8.25
C GLU A 7 1.75 -11.86 -7.84
N VAL A 8 2.92 -11.21 -7.87
CA VAL A 8 3.10 -9.76 -7.84
C VAL A 8 2.55 -9.27 -9.17
N ARG A 9 1.22 -9.25 -9.25
CA ARG A 9 0.53 -8.81 -10.45
C ARG A 9 0.61 -7.28 -10.47
N ILE A 10 1.37 -6.83 -11.46
CA ILE A 10 1.54 -5.48 -11.99
C ILE A 10 2.34 -4.51 -11.09
N PRO A 11 3.52 -4.04 -11.54
CA PRO A 11 3.88 -2.65 -11.33
C PRO A 11 2.85 -1.83 -12.11
N GLU A 12 1.64 -1.67 -11.58
CA GLU A 12 0.83 -0.52 -11.95
C GLU A 12 1.65 0.64 -11.42
N THR A 13 2.52 1.12 -12.29
CA THR A 13 3.46 2.19 -12.04
C THR A 13 2.74 3.21 -11.18
N ALA A 14 3.40 3.72 -10.16
CA ALA A 14 2.96 4.85 -9.36
C ALA A 14 2.40 6.04 -10.21
N SER A 15 2.51 6.00 -11.54
CA SER A 15 1.83 6.76 -12.59
C SER A 15 0.33 7.05 -12.47
N GLY A 16 -0.42 6.47 -11.52
CA GLY A 16 -1.84 6.78 -11.33
C GLY A 16 -2.19 7.64 -10.10
N GLY A 17 -1.21 7.97 -9.24
CA GLY A 17 -1.52 8.63 -7.97
C GLY A 17 -0.31 9.24 -7.28
N ALA A 18 -0.58 10.30 -6.50
CA ALA A 18 0.39 10.90 -5.58
C ALA A 18 0.76 9.86 -4.49
N TRP A 19 1.69 8.98 -4.85
CA TRP A 19 2.37 8.12 -3.92
C TRP A 19 3.57 8.87 -3.33
N PRO A 20 3.96 8.55 -2.09
CA PRO A 20 5.16 9.11 -1.52
C PRO A 20 6.38 8.79 -2.39
N VAL A 21 7.31 9.73 -2.50
CA VAL A 21 8.46 9.67 -3.44
C VAL A 21 9.33 8.43 -3.24
N ARG A 22 9.33 7.88 -2.03
CA ARG A 22 10.07 6.67 -1.67
C ARG A 22 9.37 5.37 -2.05
N THR A 23 8.15 5.42 -2.58
CA THR A 23 7.40 4.22 -2.97
C THR A 23 8.16 3.44 -4.04
N GLN A 24 8.58 2.24 -3.69
CA GLN A 24 9.31 1.34 -4.57
C GLN A 24 8.38 0.31 -5.21
N ALA A 25 7.43 -0.22 -4.43
CA ALA A 25 6.50 -1.22 -4.92
C ALA A 25 5.13 -1.10 -4.24
N VAL A 26 4.08 -1.45 -4.97
CA VAL A 26 2.73 -1.59 -4.43
C VAL A 26 2.25 -3.00 -4.73
N SER A 27 1.91 -3.74 -3.68
CA SER A 27 1.45 -5.12 -3.71
C SER A 27 0.07 -5.23 -3.09
N TYR A 28 -0.66 -6.29 -3.43
CA TYR A 28 -1.94 -6.62 -2.80
C TYR A 28 -1.80 -7.91 -2.01
N VAL A 29 -2.20 -7.86 -0.75
CA VAL A 29 -2.28 -9.03 0.13
C VAL A 29 -3.75 -9.25 0.45
N GLY A 30 -4.39 -10.13 -0.33
CA GLY A 30 -5.84 -10.30 -0.33
C GLY A 30 -6.55 -9.02 -0.79
N ILE A 31 -7.27 -8.38 0.12
CA ILE A 31 -7.97 -7.10 -0.11
C ILE A 31 -7.24 -5.89 0.50
N ALA A 32 -6.12 -6.12 1.19
CA ALA A 32 -5.24 -5.05 1.68
C ALA A 32 -4.22 -4.65 0.61
N ARG A 33 -3.90 -3.36 0.56
CA ARG A 33 -2.88 -2.82 -0.34
C ARG A 33 -1.65 -2.47 0.48
N VAL A 34 -0.52 -3.07 0.15
CA VAL A 34 0.77 -2.90 0.82
C VAL A 34 1.68 -2.08 -0.08
N ILE A 35 2.23 -1.00 0.45
CA ILE A 35 3.14 -0.09 -0.23
C ILE A 35 4.49 -0.23 0.45
N ALA A 36 5.49 -0.70 -0.29
CA ALA A 36 6.87 -0.83 0.19
C ALA A 36 7.68 0.36 -0.33
N GLY A 37 8.44 0.97 0.57
CA GLY A 37 9.37 2.05 0.28
C GLY A 37 10.72 1.52 -0.20
N ALA A 38 11.61 2.45 -0.53
CA ALA A 38 13.05 2.23 -0.64
C ALA A 38 13.78 2.57 0.69
N GLY A 39 13.04 2.86 1.75
CA GLY A 39 13.47 3.32 3.06
C GLY A 39 12.28 3.75 3.90
N ASP A 40 12.50 3.98 5.21
CA ASP A 40 11.44 4.34 6.14
C ASP A 40 10.56 5.50 5.62
N PHE A 41 9.26 5.29 5.72
CA PHE A 41 8.26 6.29 5.46
C PHE A 41 8.02 7.13 6.71
N ASP A 42 7.83 8.42 6.50
CA ASP A 42 7.53 9.38 7.55
C ASP A 42 6.01 9.54 7.73
N LEU A 43 5.62 10.27 8.78
CA LEU A 43 4.21 10.60 9.01
C LEU A 43 3.57 11.38 7.85
N ASP A 44 4.37 12.15 7.09
CA ASP A 44 3.89 12.87 5.91
C ASP A 44 3.48 11.90 4.79
N ASP A 45 4.32 10.90 4.53
CA ASP A 45 4.04 9.83 3.56
C ASP A 45 2.78 9.04 3.96
N LEU A 46 2.65 8.70 5.24
CA LEU A 46 1.45 8.06 5.78
C LEU A 46 0.21 8.95 5.59
N ASN A 47 0.32 10.25 5.84
CA ASN A 47 -0.81 11.18 5.70
C ASN A 47 -1.24 11.32 4.24
N MET A 48 -0.28 11.35 3.30
CA MET A 48 -0.55 11.33 1.86
C MET A 48 -1.36 10.09 1.44
N VAL A 49 -0.93 8.90 1.88
CA VAL A 49 -1.67 7.65 1.61
C VAL A 49 -3.06 7.68 2.26
N ARG A 50 -3.17 8.19 3.49
CA ARG A 50 -4.45 8.31 4.21
C ARG A 50 -5.41 9.29 3.53
N HIS A 51 -4.91 10.38 2.96
CA HIS A 51 -5.69 11.31 2.15
C HIS A 51 -6.21 10.68 0.85
N ARG A 52 -5.43 9.79 0.24
CA ARG A 52 -5.86 9.04 -0.97
C ARG A 52 -6.94 8.01 -0.66
N PHE A 53 -6.96 7.46 0.55
CA PHE A 53 -7.93 6.46 0.97
C PHE A 53 -8.77 6.95 2.17
N PRO A 54 -9.62 7.98 1.98
CA PRO A 54 -10.46 8.49 3.05
C PRO A 54 -11.39 7.38 3.55
N GLY A 55 -11.44 7.19 4.87
CA GLY A 55 -12.26 6.15 5.50
C GLY A 55 -11.68 4.75 5.49
N ARG A 56 -10.50 4.52 4.88
CA ARG A 56 -9.76 3.26 5.04
C ARG A 56 -8.75 3.38 6.18
N ARG A 57 -8.50 2.27 6.86
CA ARG A 57 -7.45 2.21 7.88
C ARG A 57 -6.10 2.09 7.18
N VAL A 58 -5.21 3.04 7.42
CA VAL A 58 -3.84 3.02 6.91
C VAL A 58 -2.90 2.89 8.10
N THR A 59 -1.99 1.93 8.05
CA THR A 59 -0.97 1.70 9.08
C THR A 59 0.43 1.83 8.47
N LEU A 60 1.36 2.38 9.25
CA LEU A 60 2.76 2.55 8.90
C LEU A 60 3.61 1.62 9.75
N ASP A 61 4.51 0.88 9.11
CA ASP A 61 5.49 -0.04 9.70
C ASP A 61 6.87 0.22 9.08
N GLY A 62 7.56 1.26 9.55
CA GLY A 62 8.86 1.69 9.03
C GLY A 62 8.82 1.99 7.53
N ASP A 63 9.36 1.10 6.71
CA ASP A 63 9.36 1.18 5.24
C ASP A 63 8.05 0.71 4.59
N VAL A 64 7.08 0.18 5.34
CA VAL A 64 5.87 -0.42 4.77
C VAL A 64 4.62 0.32 5.21
N ILE A 65 3.83 0.81 4.24
CA ILE A 65 2.49 1.34 4.49
C ILE A 65 1.45 0.30 4.07
N THR A 66 0.57 -0.10 4.99
CA THR A 66 -0.54 -1.02 4.71
C THR A 66 -1.87 -0.29 4.76
N VAL A 67 -2.59 -0.31 3.64
CA VAL A 67 -3.96 0.17 3.52
C VAL A 67 -4.90 -1.02 3.65
N TRP A 68 -5.62 -1.06 4.76
CA TRP A 68 -6.61 -2.07 5.04
C TRP A 68 -7.92 -1.75 4.28
N PRO A 69 -8.64 -2.79 3.83
CA PRO A 69 -9.99 -2.63 3.32
C PRO A 69 -10.89 -2.02 4.40
N THR A 70 -11.89 -1.25 3.98
CA THR A 70 -13.00 -0.92 4.88
C THR A 70 -13.76 -2.23 5.16
N PRO A 71 -14.08 -2.56 6.42
CA PRO A 71 -14.97 -3.68 6.67
C PRO A 71 -16.26 -3.45 5.87
N PRO A 72 -16.81 -4.48 5.20
CA PRO A 72 -18.14 -4.35 4.63
C PRO A 72 -19.06 -3.93 5.77
N HIS A 73 -19.82 -2.85 5.56
CA HIS A 73 -20.96 -2.57 6.42
C HIS A 73 -21.90 -3.75 6.20
N ASP A 74 -21.82 -4.75 7.07
CA ASP A 74 -22.80 -5.82 7.16
C ASP A 74 -24.12 -5.12 7.49
N GLY A 75 -25.00 -5.06 6.49
CA GLY A 75 -26.31 -4.41 6.56
C GLY A 75 -27.39 -5.43 6.26
#